data_AF-A0A2L0F1P8-F1
#
_entry.id   AF-A0A2L0F1P8-F1
#
_cell.length_a   1.000
_cell.length_b   1.000
_cell.length_c   1.000
_cell.angle_alpha   90.00
_cell.angle_beta   90.00
_cell.angle_gamma   90.00
#
_symmetry.space_group_name_H-M   'P 1'
#
loop_
_entity.id
_entity.type
_entity.pdbx_description
1 polymer ?
#
loop_
_entity_poly.entity_id
_entity_poly.type
_entity_poly.pdbx_seq_one_letter_code
_entity_poly.pdbx_strand_id
1 'polypeptide(L)'
;MALDGGGSDDEMSKSHVAAARRAKRKHEKEQKRKKRPPHKPLGVSTRQAVPASAPPLRWHPEIQGIEGLAALAQVPFYEAARMADAFARAHGASHPLYAAVWTRERVCALETSALVTRLEQLGIRVDHDRFIAETPWFGSAVRWARETWLPFAPAHADVHARDFVALAACELWKRWRPESPSQEGLHELLLVGEDHAERQDDIAATEHWIRFWRCLRPLLTPELRTTGAAGELLGVDDSVLFNWASDFSMAATYAAPQDAALGRRAAEVQGEILTQFSAEQDSWRLPLVCDRAEVLYVTGERIEAERILREQIEAHPTSAGAYVTLAELWAPYGSEDREAITRSLALLAQAAARPVKDAASWDLAVRIKGLRTQLRACGGDAGKAVTV
;
A
#
# COMPACT_ATOMS: atom_id res chain seq x y z
N MET A 1 57.93 -20.67 23.95
CA MET A 1 56.98 -20.25 25.00
C MET A 1 56.79 -18.74 24.89
N ALA A 2 55.74 -18.31 24.19
CA ALA A 2 55.19 -16.96 24.24
C ALA A 2 53.83 -17.05 23.54
N LEU A 3 52.74 -17.00 24.32
CA LEU A 3 51.36 -16.94 23.80
C LEU A 3 50.92 -15.49 23.85
N ASP A 4 50.52 -15.00 22.68
CA ASP A 4 49.97 -13.67 22.44
C ASP A 4 48.45 -13.73 22.67
N GLY A 5 47.93 -12.86 23.52
CA GLY A 5 46.57 -12.94 24.06
C GLY A 5 46.13 -11.61 24.64
N GLY A 6 45.82 -10.64 23.78
CA GLY A 6 45.30 -9.33 24.17
C GLY A 6 44.49 -8.72 23.04
N GLY A 7 43.23 -9.12 22.89
CA GLY A 7 42.38 -8.61 21.81
C GLY A 7 40.85 -8.72 21.98
N SER A 8 40.31 -9.30 23.05
CA SER A 8 38.85 -9.53 23.13
C SER A 8 38.04 -8.40 23.78
N ASP A 9 38.64 -7.57 24.63
CA ASP A 9 37.84 -6.70 25.51
C ASP A 9 37.51 -5.33 24.90
N ASP A 10 38.33 -4.85 23.94
CA ASP A 10 38.10 -3.54 23.29
C ASP A 10 37.10 -3.61 22.12
N GLU A 11 36.90 -4.79 21.51
CA GLU A 11 35.86 -5.00 20.48
C GLU A 11 34.47 -5.20 21.08
N MET A 12 34.35 -5.90 22.21
CA MET A 12 33.06 -6.06 22.90
C MET A 12 32.53 -4.71 23.40
N SER A 13 33.41 -3.83 23.90
CA SER A 13 33.04 -2.49 24.38
C SER A 13 32.45 -1.61 23.26
N LYS A 14 33.03 -1.64 22.05
CA LYS A 14 32.55 -0.86 20.89
C LYS A 14 31.19 -1.35 20.37
N SER A 15 30.93 -2.65 20.44
CA SER A 15 29.64 -3.26 20.07
C SER A 15 28.49 -2.79 20.98
N HIS A 16 28.71 -2.76 22.29
CA HIS A 16 27.72 -2.29 23.26
C HIS A 16 27.38 -0.80 23.12
N VAL A 17 28.37 0.04 22.80
CA VAL A 17 28.17 1.48 22.55
C VAL A 17 27.36 1.72 21.27
N ALA A 18 27.58 0.92 20.22
CA ALA A 18 26.80 1.00 18.98
C ALA A 18 25.34 0.57 19.19
N ALA A 19 25.11 -0.50 19.96
CA ALA A 19 23.78 -0.97 20.31
C ALA A 19 23.00 0.07 21.15
N ALA A 20 23.65 0.69 22.15
CA ALA A 20 23.06 1.72 22.98
C ALA A 20 22.68 2.98 22.17
N ARG A 21 23.51 3.39 21.20
CA ARG A 21 23.20 4.50 20.28
C ARG A 21 22.01 4.21 19.37
N ARG A 22 21.88 2.96 18.89
CA ARG A 22 20.72 2.51 18.10
C ARG A 22 19.44 2.50 18.94
N ALA A 23 19.50 2.00 20.18
CA ALA A 23 18.38 2.01 21.10
C ALA A 23 17.91 3.44 21.45
N LYS A 24 18.85 4.36 21.70
CA LYS A 24 18.54 5.77 21.96
C LYS A 24 17.88 6.46 20.75
N ARG A 25 18.39 6.24 19.53
CA ARG A 25 17.77 6.76 18.30
C ARG A 25 16.38 6.18 18.04
N LYS A 26 16.17 4.90 18.35
CA LYS A 26 14.85 4.25 18.26
C LYS A 26 13.86 4.89 19.24
N HIS A 27 14.28 5.09 20.49
CA HIS A 27 13.46 5.75 21.52
C HIS A 27 13.15 7.21 21.19
N GLU A 28 14.11 7.97 20.67
CA GLU A 28 13.89 9.37 20.23
C GLU A 28 12.95 9.46 19.02
N LYS A 29 13.04 8.53 18.06
CA LYS A 29 12.07 8.43 16.95
C LYS A 29 10.67 8.09 17.46
N GLU A 30 10.57 7.20 18.45
CA GLU A 30 9.28 6.79 19.03
C GLU A 30 8.64 7.90 19.88
N GLN A 31 9.43 8.69 20.61
CA GLN A 31 8.95 9.88 21.30
C GLN A 31 8.54 11.00 20.35
N LYS A 32 9.25 11.18 19.23
CA LYS A 32 8.83 12.10 18.14
C LYS A 32 7.53 11.62 17.48
N ARG A 33 7.34 10.30 17.32
CA ARG A 33 6.09 9.68 16.83
C ARG A 33 4.90 9.94 17.76
N LYS A 34 5.08 9.83 19.09
CA LYS A 34 4.01 10.09 20.08
C LYS A 34 3.62 11.57 20.23
N LYS A 35 4.49 12.49 19.80
CA LYS A 35 4.27 13.94 19.87
C LYS A 35 3.76 14.56 18.57
N ARG A 36 3.67 13.79 17.48
CA ARG A 36 3.01 14.28 16.27
C ARG A 36 1.51 14.34 16.54
N PRO A 37 0.84 15.50 16.36
CA PRO A 37 -0.61 15.52 16.35
C PRO A 37 -1.09 14.55 15.25
N PRO A 38 -2.27 13.94 15.40
CA PRO A 38 -2.83 13.10 14.35
C PRO A 38 -3.04 13.99 13.12
N HIS A 39 -2.10 13.95 12.18
CA HIS A 39 -2.37 14.37 10.82
C HIS A 39 -3.34 13.30 10.33
N LYS A 40 -4.64 13.57 10.37
CA LYS A 40 -5.55 12.78 9.54
C LYS A 40 -5.24 13.24 8.11
N PRO A 41 -4.88 12.36 7.19
CA PRO A 41 -4.86 12.71 5.78
C PRO A 41 -6.23 13.29 5.45
N LEU A 42 -6.21 14.36 4.67
CA LEU A 42 -7.39 15.11 4.29
C LEU A 42 -8.25 14.25 3.36
N GLY A 43 -9.26 13.56 3.92
CA GLY A 43 -10.19 12.75 3.13
C GLY A 43 -10.19 11.25 3.42
N VAL A 44 -9.81 10.81 4.63
CA VAL A 44 -9.98 9.41 5.04
C VAL A 44 -11.44 9.00 4.90
N SER A 45 -11.74 8.27 3.82
CA SER A 45 -12.90 7.39 3.74
C SER A 45 -12.83 6.51 4.98
N THR A 46 -13.83 6.64 5.85
CA THR A 46 -14.00 5.71 6.96
C THR A 46 -14.11 4.32 6.35
N ARG A 47 -13.02 3.52 6.41
CA ARG A 47 -13.09 2.08 6.20
C ARG A 47 -14.32 1.61 6.97
N GLN A 48 -15.37 1.19 6.27
CA GLN A 48 -16.42 0.43 6.92
C GLN A 48 -15.72 -0.81 7.46
N ALA A 49 -15.55 -0.86 8.78
CA ALA A 49 -15.07 -2.05 9.43
C ALA A 49 -16.04 -3.18 9.07
N VAL A 50 -15.59 -4.08 8.19
CA VAL A 50 -16.30 -5.33 7.93
C VAL A 50 -16.48 -6.00 9.30
N PRO A 51 -17.70 -6.36 9.69
CA PRO A 51 -17.96 -6.88 11.02
C PRO A 51 -17.09 -8.11 11.28
N ALA A 52 -16.33 -8.07 12.38
CA ALA A 52 -15.41 -9.10 12.84
C ALA A 52 -16.13 -10.37 13.38
N SER A 53 -17.23 -10.78 12.77
CA SER A 53 -17.97 -11.98 13.13
C SER A 53 -18.33 -12.82 11.90
N ALA A 54 -17.36 -13.04 11.01
CA ALA A 54 -17.44 -14.19 10.12
C ALA A 54 -17.46 -15.45 11.01
N PRO A 55 -18.40 -16.40 10.80
CA PRO A 55 -18.39 -17.65 11.53
C PRO A 55 -17.03 -18.33 11.36
N PRO A 56 -16.50 -19.02 12.37
CA PRO A 56 -15.21 -19.71 12.24
C PRO A 56 -15.30 -20.70 11.09
N LEU A 57 -14.52 -20.47 10.04
CA LEU A 57 -14.42 -21.35 8.89
C LEU A 57 -13.98 -22.72 9.40
N ARG A 58 -14.86 -23.72 9.30
CA ARG A 58 -14.54 -25.11 9.63
C ARG A 58 -13.76 -25.74 8.47
N TRP A 59 -12.51 -25.33 8.34
CA TRP A 59 -11.58 -25.85 7.36
C TRP A 59 -10.92 -27.14 7.88
N HIS A 60 -10.94 -28.19 7.07
CA HIS A 60 -10.36 -29.50 7.31
C HIS A 60 -9.22 -29.75 6.30
N PRO A 61 -7.99 -29.31 6.58
CA PRO A 61 -6.94 -29.22 5.56
C PRO A 61 -6.60 -30.56 4.91
N GLU A 62 -6.61 -31.66 5.68
CA GLU A 62 -6.34 -33.04 5.19
C GLU A 62 -7.24 -33.48 4.03
N ILE A 63 -8.48 -32.99 4.01
CA ILE A 63 -9.51 -33.45 3.05
C ILE A 63 -9.79 -32.36 2.02
N GLN A 64 -9.69 -31.10 2.42
CA GLN A 64 -10.12 -29.96 1.63
C GLN A 64 -8.96 -29.27 0.90
N GLY A 65 -7.74 -29.35 1.44
CA GLY A 65 -6.61 -28.57 0.91
C GLY A 65 -6.89 -27.06 0.89
N ILE A 66 -6.09 -26.33 0.13
CA ILE A 66 -6.27 -24.89 -0.11
C ILE A 66 -7.46 -24.66 -1.03
N GLU A 67 -7.70 -25.51 -2.03
CA GLU A 67 -8.88 -25.39 -2.91
C GLU A 67 -10.20 -25.37 -2.11
N GLY A 68 -10.32 -26.23 -1.10
CA GLY A 68 -11.51 -26.23 -0.25
C GLY A 68 -11.57 -25.05 0.72
N LEU A 69 -10.44 -24.52 1.19
CA LEU A 69 -10.42 -23.27 1.95
C LEU A 69 -10.91 -22.10 1.09
N ALA A 70 -10.44 -22.01 -0.16
CA ALA A 70 -10.86 -21.01 -1.13
C ALA A 70 -12.38 -21.06 -1.35
N ALA A 71 -12.94 -22.25 -1.53
CA ALA A 71 -14.38 -22.44 -1.68
C ALA A 71 -15.17 -22.03 -0.42
N LEU A 72 -14.69 -22.37 0.78
CA LEU A 72 -15.34 -22.02 2.04
C LEU A 72 -15.30 -20.51 2.33
N ALA A 73 -14.19 -19.86 2.02
CA ALA A 73 -14.00 -18.42 2.25
C ALA A 73 -14.53 -17.56 1.09
N GLN A 74 -14.89 -18.17 -0.04
CA GLN A 74 -15.30 -17.48 -1.28
C GLN A 74 -14.23 -16.50 -1.77
N VAL A 75 -12.97 -16.92 -1.71
CA VAL A 75 -11.81 -16.13 -2.16
C VAL A 75 -11.04 -16.89 -3.25
N PRO A 76 -10.22 -16.20 -4.06
CA PRO A 76 -9.33 -16.87 -5.01
C PRO A 76 -8.36 -17.84 -4.32
N PHE A 77 -7.92 -18.88 -5.03
CA PHE A 77 -7.00 -19.91 -4.52
C PHE A 77 -5.77 -19.32 -3.83
N TYR A 78 -5.16 -18.30 -4.43
CA TYR A 78 -3.93 -17.72 -3.91
C TYR A 78 -4.15 -16.94 -2.60
N GLU A 79 -5.31 -16.31 -2.44
CA GLU A 79 -5.68 -15.66 -1.19
C GLU A 79 -5.93 -16.70 -0.08
N ALA A 80 -6.59 -17.80 -0.41
CA ALA A 80 -6.72 -18.93 0.51
C ALA A 80 -5.36 -19.53 0.90
N ALA A 81 -4.40 -19.61 -0.03
CA ALA A 81 -3.03 -20.05 0.27
C ALA A 81 -2.35 -19.14 1.31
N ARG A 82 -2.58 -17.81 1.23
CA ARG A 82 -2.09 -16.85 2.23
C ARG A 82 -2.77 -17.03 3.58
N MET A 83 -4.08 -17.26 3.60
CA MET A 83 -4.81 -17.60 4.82
C MET A 83 -4.26 -18.89 5.45
N ALA A 84 -3.94 -19.89 4.62
CA ALA A 84 -3.28 -21.12 5.06
C ALA A 84 -1.89 -20.84 5.66
N ASP A 85 -1.07 -19.96 5.06
CA ASP A 85 0.22 -19.55 5.67
C ASP A 85 0.00 -18.95 7.07
N ALA A 86 -0.98 -18.06 7.23
CA ALA A 86 -1.29 -17.43 8.52
C ALA A 86 -1.76 -18.44 9.57
N PHE A 87 -2.65 -19.36 9.16
CA PHE A 87 -3.10 -20.47 10.00
C PHE A 87 -1.91 -21.34 10.44
N ALA A 88 -1.03 -21.67 9.50
CA ALA A 88 0.14 -22.50 9.72
C ALA A 88 1.13 -21.84 10.70
N ARG A 89 1.35 -20.52 10.59
CA ARG A 89 2.16 -19.74 11.55
C ARG A 89 1.54 -19.71 12.95
N ALA A 90 0.21 -19.55 13.06
CA ALA A 90 -0.48 -19.47 14.34
C ALA A 90 -0.42 -20.78 15.16
N HIS A 91 -0.38 -21.93 14.49
CA HIS A 91 -0.37 -23.25 15.15
C HIS A 91 1.03 -23.88 15.26
N GLY A 92 2.03 -23.30 14.58
CA GLY A 92 3.43 -23.74 14.60
C GLY A 92 3.69 -24.99 13.75
N ALA A 93 4.96 -25.20 13.41
CA ALA A 93 5.42 -26.32 12.58
C ALA A 93 5.19 -27.71 13.20
N SER A 94 4.91 -27.77 14.51
CA SER A 94 4.59 -28.99 15.24
C SER A 94 3.15 -29.46 15.07
N HIS A 95 2.28 -28.65 14.47
CA HIS A 95 0.91 -29.07 14.21
C HIS A 95 0.90 -30.11 13.08
N PRO A 96 0.26 -31.29 13.24
CA PRO A 96 0.23 -32.35 12.21
C PRO A 96 -0.23 -31.85 10.83
N LEU A 97 -1.18 -30.90 10.83
CA LEU A 97 -1.66 -30.18 9.63
C LEU A 97 -0.55 -29.49 8.82
N TYR A 98 0.48 -28.96 9.49
CA TYR A 98 1.58 -28.23 8.82
C TYR A 98 2.39 -29.17 7.93
N ALA A 99 2.52 -30.45 8.29
CA ALA A 99 3.23 -31.43 7.48
C ALA A 99 2.43 -31.82 6.22
N ALA A 100 1.10 -31.93 6.35
CA ALA A 100 0.21 -32.38 5.29
C ALA A 100 -0.04 -31.31 4.20
N VAL A 101 -0.12 -30.03 4.56
CA VAL A 101 -0.51 -28.96 3.63
C VAL A 101 0.70 -28.27 2.98
N TRP A 102 0.68 -28.15 1.65
CA TRP A 102 1.60 -27.27 0.94
C TRP A 102 1.22 -25.82 1.19
N THR A 103 2.05 -25.11 1.95
CA THR A 103 1.91 -23.67 2.14
C THR A 103 2.75 -22.93 1.11
N ARG A 104 2.44 -21.66 0.90
CA ARG A 104 3.14 -20.82 -0.07
C ARG A 104 4.59 -20.62 0.36
N GLU A 105 4.81 -20.41 1.66
CA GLU A 105 6.15 -20.32 2.26
C GLU A 105 6.98 -21.59 2.03
N ARG A 106 6.37 -22.78 2.20
CA ARG A 106 7.04 -24.07 1.97
C ARG A 106 7.45 -24.25 0.52
N VAL A 107 6.59 -23.87 -0.42
CA VAL A 107 6.89 -23.97 -1.86
C VAL A 107 7.97 -22.96 -2.26
N CYS A 108 7.89 -21.72 -1.76
CA CYS A 108 8.91 -20.68 -1.97
C CYS A 108 10.29 -21.10 -1.45
N ALA A 109 10.35 -21.85 -0.34
CA ALA A 109 11.61 -22.36 0.21
C ALA A 109 12.27 -23.48 -0.61
N LEU A 110 11.59 -24.07 -1.59
CA LEU A 110 12.18 -25.10 -2.46
C LEU A 110 13.05 -24.47 -3.54
N GLU A 111 14.18 -25.10 -3.87
CA GLU A 111 14.97 -24.76 -5.05
C GLU A 111 14.18 -25.00 -6.35
N THR A 112 14.51 -24.26 -7.41
CA THR A 112 13.77 -24.34 -8.69
C THR A 112 13.80 -25.75 -9.28
N SER A 113 14.94 -26.43 -9.20
CA SER A 113 15.07 -27.83 -9.62
C SER A 113 14.21 -28.76 -8.77
N ALA A 114 14.09 -28.53 -7.47
CA ALA A 114 13.24 -29.34 -6.58
C ALA A 114 11.75 -29.16 -6.90
N LEU A 115 11.31 -27.96 -7.28
CA LEU A 115 9.95 -27.71 -7.77
C LEU A 115 9.67 -28.53 -9.04
N VAL A 116 10.56 -28.44 -10.02
CA VAL A 116 10.44 -29.16 -11.30
C VAL A 116 10.43 -30.67 -11.08
N THR A 117 11.40 -31.22 -10.34
CA THR A 117 11.45 -32.66 -10.04
C THR A 117 10.18 -33.16 -9.36
N ARG A 118 9.60 -32.35 -8.45
CA ARG A 118 8.36 -32.75 -7.78
C ARG A 118 7.14 -32.70 -8.70
N LEU A 119 7.09 -31.75 -9.63
CA LEU A 119 6.07 -31.74 -10.70
C LEU A 119 6.23 -32.96 -11.61
N GLU A 120 7.45 -33.33 -11.98
CA GLU A 120 7.74 -34.52 -12.80
C GLU A 120 7.35 -35.83 -12.09
N GLN A 121 7.52 -35.92 -10.77
CA GLN A 121 7.02 -37.05 -9.97
C GLN A 121 5.50 -37.17 -10.00
N LEU A 122 4.80 -36.08 -10.27
CA LEU A 122 3.35 -36.04 -10.51
C LEU A 122 3.01 -36.20 -12.00
N GLY A 123 3.92 -36.71 -12.83
CA GLY A 123 3.70 -36.90 -14.27
C GLY A 123 3.62 -35.61 -15.09
N ILE A 124 3.91 -34.44 -14.48
CA ILE A 124 3.85 -33.14 -15.12
C ILE A 124 5.23 -32.82 -15.67
N ARG A 125 5.39 -32.86 -17.00
CA ARG A 125 6.60 -32.39 -17.65
C ARG A 125 6.63 -30.87 -17.67
N VAL A 126 7.63 -30.28 -17.01
CA VAL A 126 7.84 -28.84 -17.00
C VAL A 126 8.88 -28.47 -18.04
N ASP A 127 8.48 -27.66 -19.02
CA ASP A 127 9.37 -27.10 -20.02
C ASP A 127 9.48 -25.59 -19.80
N HIS A 128 10.70 -25.12 -19.53
CA HIS A 128 10.96 -23.71 -19.21
C HIS A 128 10.55 -22.78 -20.37
N ASP A 129 10.98 -23.09 -21.59
CA ASP A 129 10.80 -22.21 -22.74
C ASP A 129 9.32 -22.15 -23.15
N ARG A 130 8.64 -23.29 -23.08
CA ARG A 130 7.18 -23.35 -23.26
C ARG A 130 6.45 -22.55 -22.20
N PHE A 131 6.86 -22.66 -20.93
CA PHE A 131 6.25 -21.90 -19.84
C PHE A 131 6.39 -20.40 -20.08
N ILE A 132 7.59 -19.92 -20.43
CA ILE A 132 7.83 -18.50 -20.74
C ILE A 132 6.95 -18.04 -21.91
N ALA A 133 6.87 -18.84 -22.98
CA ALA A 133 6.17 -18.46 -24.21
C ALA A 133 4.64 -18.48 -24.08
N GLU A 134 4.08 -19.44 -23.33
CA GLU A 134 2.63 -19.67 -23.30
C GLU A 134 1.93 -19.00 -22.11
N THR A 135 2.61 -18.85 -20.96
CA THR A 135 1.99 -18.22 -19.78
C THR A 135 1.41 -16.81 -19.98
N PRO A 136 1.95 -15.90 -20.83
CA PRO A 136 1.34 -14.59 -21.04
C PRO A 136 -0.13 -14.64 -21.46
N TRP A 137 -0.54 -15.66 -22.22
CA TRP A 137 -1.91 -15.81 -22.71
C TRP A 137 -2.91 -16.15 -21.59
N PHE A 138 -2.43 -16.69 -20.48
CA PHE A 138 -3.26 -17.09 -19.34
C PHE A 138 -3.43 -15.98 -18.32
N GLY A 139 -2.41 -15.13 -18.14
CA GLY A 139 -2.39 -14.06 -17.13
C GLY A 139 -2.33 -14.54 -15.67
N SER A 140 -2.76 -15.78 -15.38
CA SER A 140 -2.79 -16.39 -14.04
C SER A 140 -1.96 -17.68 -14.03
N ALA A 141 -1.10 -17.81 -13.02
CA ALA A 141 -0.28 -18.99 -12.82
C ALA A 141 -1.14 -20.18 -12.35
N VAL A 142 -2.16 -19.93 -11.53
CA VAL A 142 -3.11 -20.96 -11.09
C VAL A 142 -3.93 -21.47 -12.28
N ARG A 143 -4.40 -20.57 -13.14
CA ARG A 143 -5.12 -20.92 -14.36
C ARG A 143 -4.26 -21.75 -15.31
N TRP A 144 -3.01 -21.34 -15.54
CA TRP A 144 -2.03 -22.12 -16.29
C TRP A 144 -1.90 -23.53 -15.73
N ALA A 145 -1.68 -23.68 -14.42
CA ALA A 145 -1.51 -24.98 -13.79
C ALA A 145 -2.76 -25.86 -13.96
N ARG A 146 -3.95 -25.28 -13.80
CA ARG A 146 -5.24 -25.99 -13.94
C ARG A 146 -5.52 -26.46 -15.35
N GLU A 147 -5.24 -25.64 -16.35
CA GLU A 147 -5.58 -25.95 -17.74
C GLU A 147 -4.49 -26.77 -18.44
N THR A 148 -3.23 -26.70 -17.99
CA THR A 148 -2.09 -27.29 -18.72
C THR A 148 -1.32 -28.35 -17.96
N TRP A 149 -1.30 -28.34 -16.63
CA TRP A 149 -0.52 -29.29 -15.82
C TRP A 149 -1.41 -30.33 -15.14
N LEU A 150 -2.45 -29.88 -14.44
CA LEU A 150 -3.36 -30.75 -13.70
C LEU A 150 -4.04 -31.85 -14.55
N PRO A 151 -4.36 -31.66 -15.84
CA PRO A 151 -4.91 -32.75 -16.66
C PRO A 151 -3.97 -33.95 -16.83
N PHE A 152 -2.66 -33.77 -16.61
CA PHE A 152 -1.66 -34.83 -16.69
C PHE A 152 -1.29 -35.43 -15.33
N ALA A 153 -1.78 -34.83 -14.23
CA ALA A 153 -1.57 -35.39 -12.90
C ALA A 153 -2.30 -36.75 -12.76
N PRO A 154 -1.77 -37.70 -11.96
CA PRO A 154 -2.43 -38.98 -11.76
C PRO A 154 -3.85 -38.81 -11.26
N ALA A 155 -4.76 -39.68 -11.69
CA ALA A 155 -6.17 -39.64 -11.25
C ALA A 155 -6.34 -39.80 -9.71
N HIS A 156 -5.31 -40.31 -9.02
CA HIS A 156 -5.26 -40.46 -7.57
C HIS A 156 -4.48 -39.33 -6.86
N ALA A 157 -4.12 -38.25 -7.57
CA ALA A 157 -3.51 -37.09 -6.94
C ALA A 157 -4.48 -36.51 -5.90
N ASP A 158 -4.04 -36.50 -4.64
CA ASP A 158 -4.83 -35.94 -3.54
C ASP A 158 -4.92 -34.41 -3.62
N VAL A 159 -5.70 -33.83 -2.71
CA VAL A 159 -5.87 -32.37 -2.64
C VAL A 159 -4.55 -31.63 -2.44
N HIS A 160 -3.60 -32.22 -1.73
CA HIS A 160 -2.31 -31.60 -1.46
C HIS A 160 -1.39 -31.60 -2.68
N ALA A 161 -1.41 -32.66 -3.48
CA ALA A 161 -0.70 -32.70 -4.76
C ALA A 161 -1.25 -31.62 -5.71
N ARG A 162 -2.57 -31.44 -5.76
CA ARG A 162 -3.21 -30.39 -6.57
C ARG A 162 -2.85 -28.99 -6.10
N ASP A 163 -2.89 -28.75 -4.78
CA ASP A 163 -2.46 -27.50 -4.18
C ASP A 163 -0.99 -27.19 -4.52
N PHE A 164 -0.12 -28.20 -4.40
CA PHE A 164 1.31 -28.07 -4.75
C PHE A 164 1.48 -27.64 -6.20
N VAL A 165 0.77 -28.24 -7.15
CA VAL A 165 0.88 -27.91 -8.58
C VAL A 165 0.54 -26.43 -8.84
N ALA A 166 -0.53 -25.93 -8.22
CA ALA A 166 -0.93 -24.53 -8.36
C ALA A 166 0.07 -23.56 -7.72
N LEU A 167 0.58 -23.87 -6.52
CA LEU A 167 1.59 -23.04 -5.84
C LEU A 167 2.93 -23.06 -6.56
N ALA A 168 3.35 -24.22 -7.07
CA ALA A 168 4.58 -24.36 -7.83
C ALA A 168 4.52 -23.55 -9.13
N ALA A 169 3.36 -23.50 -9.80
CA ALA A 169 3.18 -22.62 -10.96
C ALA A 169 3.37 -21.14 -10.60
N CYS A 170 2.80 -20.70 -9.47
CA CYS A 170 2.98 -19.32 -8.99
C CYS A 170 4.45 -19.00 -8.72
N GLU A 171 5.15 -19.91 -8.03
CA GLU A 171 6.55 -19.73 -7.67
C GLU A 171 7.47 -19.77 -8.90
N LEU A 172 7.25 -20.71 -9.82
CA LEU A 172 8.00 -20.79 -11.08
C LEU A 172 7.77 -19.55 -11.94
N TRP A 173 6.54 -19.02 -11.99
CA TRP A 173 6.28 -17.74 -12.66
C TRP A 173 7.10 -16.61 -12.06
N LYS A 174 7.10 -16.49 -10.72
CA LYS A 174 7.86 -15.45 -10.01
C LYS A 174 9.36 -15.52 -10.30
N ARG A 175 9.92 -16.73 -10.47
CA ARG A 175 11.34 -16.95 -10.74
C ARG A 175 11.73 -16.80 -12.21
N TRP A 176 10.89 -17.27 -13.11
CA TRP A 176 11.18 -17.30 -14.54
C TRP A 176 10.72 -16.03 -15.26
N ARG A 177 9.77 -15.28 -14.68
CA ARG A 177 9.22 -14.03 -15.25
C ARG A 177 9.11 -12.90 -14.21
N PRO A 178 10.20 -12.51 -13.53
CA PRO A 178 10.14 -11.55 -12.43
C PRO A 178 9.67 -10.14 -12.83
N GLU A 179 9.80 -9.76 -14.11
CA GLU A 179 9.37 -8.46 -14.65
C GLU A 179 7.88 -8.41 -15.01
N SER A 180 7.25 -9.56 -15.23
CA SER A 180 5.86 -9.68 -15.67
C SER A 180 5.11 -10.62 -14.72
N PRO A 181 4.70 -10.13 -13.53
CA PRO A 181 4.04 -10.96 -12.54
C PRO A 181 2.73 -11.54 -13.09
N SER A 182 2.36 -12.73 -12.64
CA SER A 182 1.01 -13.25 -12.84
C SER A 182 -0.01 -12.42 -12.06
N GLN A 183 -1.30 -12.65 -12.29
CA GLN A 183 -2.39 -12.09 -11.51
C GLN A 183 -2.19 -12.33 -9.99
N GLU A 184 -1.75 -13.52 -9.59
CA GLU A 184 -1.42 -13.83 -8.19
C GLU A 184 -0.23 -13.02 -7.68
N GLY A 185 0.79 -12.81 -8.53
CA GLY A 185 1.94 -11.96 -8.21
C GLY A 185 1.57 -10.48 -8.08
N LEU A 186 0.65 -9.97 -8.91
CA LEU A 186 0.10 -8.62 -8.79
C LEU A 186 -0.67 -8.46 -7.48
N HIS A 187 -1.54 -9.43 -7.16
CA HIS A 187 -2.26 -9.44 -5.91
C HIS A 187 -1.31 -9.53 -4.69
N GLU A 188 -0.22 -10.30 -4.78
CA GLU A 188 0.82 -10.32 -3.75
C GLU A 188 1.47 -8.93 -3.56
N LEU A 189 1.82 -8.23 -4.64
CA LEU A 189 2.40 -6.89 -4.55
C LEU A 189 1.46 -5.89 -3.88
N LEU A 190 0.16 -5.99 -4.17
CA LEU A 190 -0.87 -5.17 -3.54
C LEU A 190 -0.89 -5.38 -2.01
N LEU A 191 -1.01 -6.64 -1.59
CA LEU A 191 -1.11 -7.03 -0.19
C LEU A 191 0.18 -6.74 0.58
N VAL A 192 1.36 -6.93 -0.01
CA VAL A 192 2.63 -6.59 0.66
C VAL A 192 2.69 -5.10 0.99
N GLY A 193 2.17 -4.23 0.12
CA GLY A 193 2.05 -2.80 0.42
C GLY A 193 1.11 -2.52 1.59
N GLU A 194 -0.04 -3.20 1.67
CA GLU A 194 -0.97 -3.09 2.81
C GLU A 194 -0.30 -3.51 4.13
N ASP A 195 0.40 -4.64 4.08
CA ASP A 195 1.18 -5.20 5.18
C ASP A 195 2.22 -4.19 5.72
N HIS A 196 2.85 -3.40 4.85
CA HIS A 196 3.77 -2.33 5.25
C HIS A 196 3.02 -1.11 5.82
N ALA A 197 1.89 -0.73 5.21
CA ALA A 197 1.07 0.38 5.67
C ALA A 197 0.50 0.12 7.08
N GLU A 198 0.03 -1.10 7.37
CA GLU A 198 -0.43 -1.50 8.70
C GLU A 198 0.67 -1.41 9.77
N ARG A 199 1.92 -1.65 9.38
CA ARG A 199 3.11 -1.50 10.24
C ARG A 199 3.63 -0.07 10.31
N GLN A 200 2.95 0.89 9.67
CA GLN A 200 3.36 2.30 9.55
C GLN A 200 4.77 2.44 8.95
N ASP A 201 5.09 1.60 7.99
CA ASP A 201 6.29 1.67 7.16
C ASP A 201 5.93 2.28 5.80
N ASP A 202 5.61 3.58 5.83
CA ASP A 202 5.05 4.30 4.68
C ASP A 202 6.00 4.28 3.47
N ILE A 203 7.32 4.30 3.70
CA ILE A 203 8.32 4.23 2.61
C ILE A 203 8.21 2.89 1.88
N ALA A 204 8.24 1.78 2.62
CA ALA A 204 8.15 0.46 2.01
C ALA A 204 6.76 0.23 1.36
N ALA A 205 5.68 0.71 1.98
CA ALA A 205 4.34 0.64 1.40
C ALA A 205 4.27 1.38 0.06
N THR A 206 4.74 2.64 0.01
CA THR A 206 4.78 3.44 -1.22
C THR A 206 5.63 2.78 -2.31
N GLU A 207 6.81 2.24 -1.98
CA GLU A 207 7.66 1.56 -2.98
C GLU A 207 6.97 0.33 -3.59
N HIS A 208 6.33 -0.50 -2.76
CA HIS A 208 5.61 -1.68 -3.22
C HIS A 208 4.41 -1.32 -4.09
N TRP A 209 3.65 -0.29 -3.72
CA TRP A 209 2.51 0.13 -4.51
C TRP A 209 2.90 0.86 -5.81
N ILE A 210 4.03 1.57 -5.85
CA ILE A 210 4.61 2.04 -7.13
C ILE A 210 4.95 0.84 -8.03
N ARG A 211 5.56 -0.21 -7.47
CA ARG A 211 5.87 -1.43 -8.23
C ARG A 211 4.60 -2.13 -8.73
N PHE A 212 3.59 -2.27 -7.87
CA PHE A 212 2.28 -2.80 -8.24
C PHE A 212 1.69 -2.04 -9.43
N TRP A 213 1.62 -0.72 -9.35
CA TRP A 213 1.09 0.10 -10.44
C TRP A 213 1.88 -0.07 -11.75
N ARG A 214 3.22 -0.10 -11.68
CA ARG A 214 4.08 -0.31 -12.86
C ARG A 214 3.85 -1.65 -13.55
N CYS A 215 3.49 -2.68 -12.80
CA CYS A 215 3.14 -3.99 -13.35
C CYS A 215 1.70 -4.06 -13.83
N LEU A 216 0.76 -3.35 -13.19
CA LEU A 216 -0.65 -3.30 -13.58
C LEU A 216 -0.88 -2.47 -14.83
N ARG A 217 -0.29 -1.26 -14.91
CA ARG A 217 -0.55 -0.26 -15.95
C ARG A 217 -0.46 -0.79 -17.38
N PRO A 218 0.55 -1.62 -17.76
CA PRO A 218 0.63 -2.18 -19.11
C PRO A 218 -0.51 -3.13 -19.48
N LEU A 219 -1.23 -3.66 -18.48
CA LEU A 219 -2.39 -4.54 -18.69
C LEU A 219 -3.70 -3.76 -18.88
N LEU A 220 -3.68 -2.45 -18.58
CA LEU A 220 -4.87 -1.61 -18.68
C LEU A 220 -5.01 -1.08 -20.11
N THR A 221 -6.18 -1.28 -20.70
CA THR A 221 -6.53 -0.68 -21.99
C THR A 221 -7.09 0.74 -21.79
N PRO A 222 -7.13 1.59 -22.84
CA PRO A 222 -7.74 2.92 -22.75
C PRO A 222 -9.22 2.92 -22.33
N GLU A 223 -9.92 1.80 -22.49
CA GLU A 223 -11.34 1.63 -22.14
C GLU A 223 -11.54 1.31 -20.65
N LEU A 224 -10.53 0.77 -19.96
CA LEU A 224 -10.57 0.45 -18.53
C LEU A 224 -10.37 1.71 -17.67
N ARG A 225 -11.40 2.57 -17.66
CA ARG A 225 -11.35 3.93 -17.08
C ARG A 225 -11.88 4.04 -15.65
N THR A 226 -12.18 2.92 -15.00
CA THR A 226 -12.60 2.85 -13.59
C THR A 226 -11.80 1.76 -12.85
N THR A 227 -11.68 1.92 -11.55
CA THR A 227 -11.06 0.95 -10.63
C THR A 227 -11.81 -0.38 -10.62
N GLY A 228 -13.15 -0.35 -10.70
CA GLY A 228 -13.96 -1.56 -10.84
C GLY A 228 -13.64 -2.36 -12.10
N ALA A 229 -13.56 -1.71 -13.26
CA ALA A 229 -13.25 -2.39 -14.53
C ALA A 229 -11.81 -2.97 -14.53
N ALA A 230 -10.85 -2.29 -13.90
CA ALA A 230 -9.52 -2.84 -13.68
C ALA A 230 -9.51 -3.97 -12.64
N GLY A 231 -10.41 -3.93 -11.64
CA GLY A 231 -10.57 -4.98 -10.64
C GLY A 231 -11.06 -6.29 -11.25
N GLU A 232 -12.03 -6.22 -12.19
CA GLU A 232 -12.51 -7.38 -12.95
C GLU A 232 -11.38 -8.10 -13.70
N LEU A 233 -10.46 -7.34 -14.32
CA LEU A 233 -9.28 -7.90 -14.99
C LEU A 233 -8.38 -8.70 -14.01
N LEU A 234 -8.29 -8.23 -12.77
CA LEU A 234 -7.50 -8.88 -11.72
C LEU A 234 -8.30 -9.93 -10.92
N GLY A 235 -9.57 -10.14 -11.24
CA GLY A 235 -10.46 -11.02 -10.49
C GLY A 235 -10.60 -10.61 -9.02
N VAL A 236 -10.54 -9.31 -8.73
CA VAL A 236 -10.75 -8.73 -7.39
C VAL A 236 -12.02 -7.88 -7.37
N ASP A 237 -12.57 -7.71 -6.18
CA ASP A 237 -13.74 -6.85 -5.94
C ASP A 237 -13.44 -5.37 -6.29
N ASP A 238 -14.48 -4.63 -6.68
CA ASP A 238 -14.34 -3.23 -7.11
C ASP A 238 -13.74 -2.33 -6.02
N SER A 239 -14.02 -2.64 -4.76
CA SER A 239 -13.54 -1.90 -3.60
C SER A 239 -12.04 -2.04 -3.38
N VAL A 240 -11.40 -3.10 -3.89
CA VAL A 240 -9.98 -3.38 -3.65
C VAL A 240 -9.10 -2.31 -4.30
N LEU A 241 -9.26 -2.07 -5.61
CA LEU A 241 -8.47 -1.06 -6.31
C LEU A 241 -8.90 0.36 -5.94
N PHE A 242 -10.18 0.55 -5.63
CA PHE A 242 -10.71 1.82 -5.14
C PHE A 242 -10.02 2.25 -3.84
N ASN A 243 -9.98 1.34 -2.85
CA ASN A 243 -9.35 1.60 -1.55
C ASN A 243 -7.83 1.69 -1.67
N TRP A 244 -7.22 0.83 -2.49
CA TRP A 244 -5.78 0.84 -2.72
C TRP A 244 -5.26 2.22 -3.15
N ALA A 245 -5.91 2.88 -4.10
CA ALA A 245 -5.42 4.17 -4.60
C ALA A 245 -5.44 5.27 -3.51
N SER A 246 -6.40 5.18 -2.60
CA SER A 246 -6.50 6.08 -1.44
C SER A 246 -5.44 5.75 -0.40
N ASP A 247 -5.25 4.47 -0.08
CA ASP A 247 -4.22 4.00 0.85
C ASP A 247 -2.81 4.31 0.34
N PHE A 248 -2.57 4.14 -0.96
CA PHE A 248 -1.35 4.53 -1.65
C PHE A 248 -1.08 6.03 -1.53
N SER A 249 -2.08 6.86 -1.80
CA SER A 249 -1.94 8.32 -1.71
C SER A 249 -1.62 8.76 -0.28
N MET A 250 -2.29 8.17 0.71
CA MET A 250 -2.00 8.40 2.12
C MET A 250 -0.56 8.03 2.50
N ALA A 251 -0.10 6.82 2.14
CA ALA A 251 1.28 6.42 2.43
C ALA A 251 2.29 7.32 1.74
N ALA A 252 2.05 7.70 0.48
CA ALA A 252 2.92 8.61 -0.27
C ALA A 252 3.07 9.97 0.42
N THR A 253 1.97 10.54 0.93
CA THR A 253 1.99 11.80 1.70
C THR A 253 2.86 11.69 2.95
N TYR A 254 2.87 10.55 3.64
CA TYR A 254 3.74 10.33 4.80
C TYR A 254 5.19 10.01 4.46
N ALA A 255 5.43 9.34 3.33
CA ALA A 255 6.77 9.01 2.84
C ALA A 255 7.50 10.25 2.29
N ALA A 256 6.79 11.15 1.60
CA ALA A 256 7.39 12.25 0.85
C ALA A 256 8.27 13.22 1.68
N PRO A 257 7.93 13.61 2.92
CA PRO A 257 8.81 14.42 3.76
C PRO A 257 10.07 13.69 4.24
N GLN A 258 10.09 12.35 4.16
CA GLN A 258 11.20 11.50 4.59
C GLN A 258 12.13 11.16 3.42
N ASP A 259 11.55 11.00 2.23
CA ASP A 259 12.27 10.75 0.98
C ASP A 259 11.60 11.51 -0.17
N ALA A 260 12.19 12.65 -0.54
CA ALA A 260 11.65 13.51 -1.59
C ALA A 260 11.72 12.87 -2.99
N ALA A 261 12.69 11.98 -3.25
CA ALA A 261 12.80 11.30 -4.53
C ALA A 261 11.72 10.21 -4.67
N LEU A 262 11.40 9.51 -3.58
CA LEU A 262 10.23 8.63 -3.52
C LEU A 262 8.92 9.42 -3.66
N GLY A 263 8.77 10.54 -2.97
CA GLY A 263 7.58 11.39 -3.08
C GLY A 263 7.33 11.87 -4.51
N ARG A 264 8.35 12.35 -5.23
CA ARG A 264 8.19 12.74 -6.65
C ARG A 264 7.73 11.58 -7.54
N ARG A 265 8.33 10.39 -7.37
CA ARG A 265 7.90 9.17 -8.08
C ARG A 265 6.45 8.79 -7.74
N ALA A 266 6.04 8.97 -6.49
CA ALA A 266 4.68 8.70 -6.07
C ALA A 266 3.69 9.69 -6.70
N ALA A 267 4.03 10.98 -6.75
CA ALA A 267 3.20 12.01 -7.40
C ALA A 267 3.04 11.80 -8.92
N GLU A 268 4.06 11.27 -9.59
CA GLU A 268 3.97 10.81 -10.98
C GLU A 268 2.93 9.68 -11.10
N VAL A 269 3.05 8.64 -10.27
CA VAL A 269 2.12 7.51 -10.26
C VAL A 269 0.69 7.94 -9.92
N GLN A 270 0.48 8.85 -8.95
CA GLN A 270 -0.83 9.41 -8.65
C GLN A 270 -1.43 10.13 -9.88
N GLY A 271 -0.61 10.85 -10.64
CA GLY A 271 -1.04 11.49 -11.89
C GLY A 271 -1.43 10.48 -12.97
N GLU A 272 -0.69 9.39 -13.10
CA GLU A 272 -1.00 8.29 -14.03
C GLU A 272 -2.31 7.59 -13.65
N ILE A 273 -2.52 7.29 -12.36
CA ILE A 273 -3.76 6.72 -11.81
C ILE A 273 -4.95 7.63 -12.14
N LEU A 274 -4.82 8.94 -11.87
CA LEU A 274 -5.87 9.93 -12.17
C LEU A 274 -6.16 10.05 -13.68
N THR A 275 -5.17 9.79 -14.53
CA THR A 275 -5.33 9.81 -15.99
C THR A 275 -6.05 8.56 -16.47
N GLN A 276 -5.60 7.38 -16.03
CA GLN A 276 -6.18 6.09 -16.38
C GLN A 276 -7.64 6.01 -15.92
N PHE A 277 -7.89 6.30 -14.63
CA PHE A 277 -9.22 6.17 -14.04
C PHE A 277 -10.04 7.46 -14.17
N SER A 278 -10.08 7.99 -15.38
CA SER A 278 -10.73 9.27 -15.70
C SER A 278 -12.26 9.22 -15.73
N ALA A 279 -12.87 8.03 -15.67
CA ALA A 279 -14.32 7.86 -15.54
C ALA A 279 -14.78 7.61 -14.09
N GLU A 280 -13.86 7.63 -13.12
CA GLU A 280 -14.23 7.57 -11.70
C GLU A 280 -14.99 8.81 -11.22
N GLN A 281 -15.73 8.64 -10.13
CA GLN A 281 -16.52 9.73 -9.56
C GLN A 281 -15.63 10.79 -8.89
N ASP A 282 -16.08 12.05 -8.92
CA ASP A 282 -15.39 13.18 -8.27
C ASP A 282 -15.13 12.93 -6.77
N SER A 283 -16.03 12.22 -6.09
CA SER A 283 -15.86 11.85 -4.67
C SER A 283 -14.60 11.04 -4.39
N TRP A 284 -14.09 10.30 -5.39
CA TRP A 284 -12.83 9.58 -5.34
C TRP A 284 -11.69 10.37 -5.97
N ARG A 285 -11.92 10.99 -7.13
CA ARG A 285 -10.86 11.68 -7.88
C ARG A 285 -10.34 12.94 -7.18
N LEU A 286 -11.23 13.76 -6.62
CA LEU A 286 -10.86 15.07 -6.08
C LEU A 286 -9.92 15.00 -4.86
N PRO A 287 -10.13 14.09 -3.88
CA PRO A 287 -9.14 13.85 -2.82
C PRO A 287 -7.77 13.43 -3.34
N LEU A 288 -7.71 12.51 -4.31
CA LEU A 288 -6.44 12.04 -4.89
C LEU A 288 -5.65 13.17 -5.59
N VAL A 289 -6.34 14.13 -6.22
CA VAL A 289 -5.68 15.32 -6.79
C VAL A 289 -5.06 16.19 -5.68
N CYS A 290 -5.75 16.33 -4.55
CA CYS A 290 -5.24 17.06 -3.39
C CYS A 290 -4.00 16.38 -2.79
N ASP A 291 -4.05 15.06 -2.60
CA ASP A 291 -2.93 14.27 -2.07
C ASP A 291 -1.69 14.40 -2.98
N ARG A 292 -1.88 14.32 -4.30
CA ARG A 292 -0.80 14.53 -5.28
C ARG A 292 -0.18 15.92 -5.15
N ALA A 293 -1.01 16.96 -5.04
CA ALA A 293 -0.51 18.32 -4.88
C ALA A 293 0.25 18.50 -3.56
N GLU A 294 -0.21 17.89 -2.46
CA GLU A 294 0.51 17.90 -1.19
C GLU A 294 1.89 17.25 -1.32
N VAL A 295 1.97 16.06 -1.92
CA VAL A 295 3.24 15.37 -2.19
C VAL A 295 4.18 16.24 -3.03
N LEU A 296 3.69 16.85 -4.10
CA LEU A 296 4.50 17.77 -4.94
C LEU A 296 5.00 18.97 -4.13
N TYR A 297 4.14 19.57 -3.31
CA TYR A 297 4.48 20.73 -2.52
C TYR A 297 5.62 20.44 -1.51
N VAL A 298 5.51 19.34 -0.77
CA VAL A 298 6.51 18.97 0.26
C VAL A 298 7.82 18.48 -0.34
N THR A 299 7.80 17.99 -1.59
CA THR A 299 9.01 17.56 -2.30
C THR A 299 9.72 18.67 -3.08
N GLY A 300 9.17 19.90 -3.06
CA GLY A 300 9.79 21.11 -3.60
C GLY A 300 9.09 21.70 -4.83
N GLU A 301 8.15 20.97 -5.44
CA GLU A 301 7.44 21.37 -6.67
C GLU A 301 6.23 22.27 -6.37
N ARG A 302 6.46 23.33 -5.60
CA ARG A 302 5.40 24.18 -5.02
C ARG A 302 4.54 24.89 -6.06
N ILE A 303 5.16 25.40 -7.13
CA ILE A 303 4.44 26.12 -8.20
C ILE A 303 3.43 25.19 -8.87
N GLU A 304 3.87 23.97 -9.20
CA GLU A 304 3.03 22.96 -9.83
C GLU A 304 1.90 22.50 -8.90
N ALA A 305 2.21 22.26 -7.61
CA ALA A 305 1.20 21.92 -6.61
C ALA A 305 0.12 23.01 -6.48
N GLU A 306 0.52 24.29 -6.39
CA GLU A 306 -0.43 25.42 -6.35
C GLU A 306 -1.26 25.51 -7.63
N ARG A 307 -0.66 25.30 -8.80
CA ARG A 307 -1.36 25.32 -10.09
C ARG A 307 -2.46 24.26 -10.12
N ILE A 308 -2.13 23.01 -9.77
CA ILE A 308 -3.09 21.89 -9.72
C ILE A 308 -4.28 22.23 -8.83
N LEU A 309 -4.04 22.73 -7.61
CA LEU A 309 -5.11 23.04 -6.66
C LEU A 309 -5.96 24.22 -7.13
N ARG A 310 -5.37 25.22 -7.78
CA ARG A 310 -6.12 26.36 -8.36
C ARG A 310 -7.01 25.93 -9.52
N GLU A 311 -6.51 25.08 -10.41
CA GLU A 311 -7.31 24.51 -11.50
C GLU A 311 -8.47 23.67 -10.95
N GLN A 312 -8.22 22.89 -9.89
CA GLN A 312 -9.27 22.14 -9.22
C GLN A 312 -10.32 23.04 -8.56
N ILE A 313 -9.92 24.16 -7.95
CA ILE A 313 -10.83 25.19 -7.42
C ILE A 313 -11.69 25.81 -8.52
N GLU A 314 -11.12 26.06 -9.70
CA GLU A 314 -11.83 26.62 -10.84
C GLU A 314 -12.84 25.64 -11.43
N ALA A 315 -12.42 24.38 -11.63
CA ALA A 315 -13.27 23.32 -12.18
C ALA A 315 -14.35 22.84 -11.20
N HIS A 316 -14.05 22.79 -9.90
CA HIS A 316 -14.95 22.30 -8.86
C HIS A 316 -15.14 23.34 -7.73
N PRO A 317 -15.72 24.51 -8.04
CA PRO A 317 -15.78 25.65 -7.11
C PRO A 317 -16.65 25.41 -5.87
N THR A 318 -17.42 24.31 -5.85
CA THR A 318 -18.31 23.91 -4.75
C THR A 318 -17.77 22.75 -3.92
N SER A 319 -16.54 22.29 -4.16
CA SER A 319 -15.82 21.36 -3.28
C SER A 319 -14.80 22.11 -2.43
N ALA A 320 -14.79 21.84 -1.12
CA ALA A 320 -13.92 22.46 -0.14
C ALA A 320 -12.47 21.97 -0.25
N GLY A 321 -12.27 20.74 -0.75
CA GLY A 321 -11.00 20.03 -0.64
C GLY A 321 -9.79 20.85 -1.11
N ALA A 322 -9.81 21.30 -2.37
CA ALA A 322 -8.69 22.05 -2.93
C ALA A 322 -8.44 23.41 -2.24
N TYR A 323 -9.49 24.09 -1.76
CA TYR A 323 -9.33 25.33 -0.97
C TYR A 323 -8.62 25.04 0.36
N VAL A 324 -9.06 24.00 1.06
CA VAL A 324 -8.51 23.60 2.35
C VAL A 324 -7.06 23.14 2.20
N THR A 325 -6.79 22.25 1.27
CA THR A 325 -5.45 21.74 1.00
C THR A 325 -4.49 22.89 0.67
N LEU A 326 -4.86 23.79 -0.26
CA LEU A 326 -4.01 24.91 -0.64
C LEU A 326 -3.74 25.88 0.52
N ALA A 327 -4.76 26.17 1.32
CA ALA A 327 -4.63 27.00 2.50
C ALA A 327 -3.69 26.39 3.56
N GLU A 328 -3.76 25.07 3.77
CA GLU A 328 -2.88 24.36 4.70
C GLU A 328 -1.44 24.26 4.19
N LEU A 329 -1.23 24.11 2.87
CA LEU A 329 0.12 24.12 2.29
C LEU A 329 0.82 25.46 2.48
N TRP A 330 0.10 26.58 2.34
CA TRP A 330 0.66 27.91 2.61
C TRP A 330 0.90 28.15 4.09
N ALA A 331 -0.08 27.83 4.92
CA ALA A 331 -0.05 28.13 6.35
C ALA A 331 -0.35 26.86 7.16
N PRO A 332 0.63 25.94 7.28
CA PRO A 332 0.45 24.75 8.09
C PRO A 332 0.19 25.13 9.55
N TYR A 333 -0.42 24.20 10.30
CA TYR A 333 -0.74 24.44 11.71
C TYR A 333 0.49 24.89 12.50
N GLY A 334 0.35 26.01 13.21
CA GLY A 334 1.45 26.59 13.99
C GLY A 334 2.46 27.42 13.19
N SER A 335 2.22 27.65 11.90
CA SER A 335 2.97 28.65 11.13
C SER A 335 2.96 30.02 11.83
N GLU A 336 4.06 30.75 11.81
CA GLU A 336 4.15 32.13 12.31
C GLU A 336 4.15 33.15 11.17
N ASP A 337 4.10 32.68 9.92
CA ASP A 337 4.07 33.52 8.73
C ASP A 337 2.71 34.20 8.59
N ARG A 338 2.65 35.45 9.03
CA ARG A 338 1.44 36.29 8.99
C ARG A 338 0.90 36.47 7.57
N GLU A 339 1.78 36.59 6.58
CA GLU A 339 1.34 36.77 5.19
C GLU A 339 0.69 35.50 4.67
N ALA A 340 1.32 34.35 4.89
CA ALA A 340 0.76 33.05 4.53
C ALA A 340 -0.58 32.79 5.25
N ILE A 341 -0.66 33.06 6.55
CA ILE A 341 -1.91 32.91 7.33
C ILE A 341 -3.02 33.80 6.77
N THR A 342 -2.73 35.08 6.47
CA THR A 342 -3.70 36.01 5.88
C THR A 342 -4.15 35.52 4.50
N ARG A 343 -3.21 35.06 3.65
CA ARG A 343 -3.49 34.50 2.32
C ARG A 343 -4.40 33.28 2.42
N SER A 344 -4.11 32.34 3.31
CA SER A 344 -4.93 31.14 3.58
C SER A 344 -6.31 31.50 4.10
N LEU A 345 -6.41 32.47 5.02
CA LEU A 345 -7.69 32.91 5.56
C LEU A 345 -8.58 33.55 4.48
N ALA A 346 -8.00 34.35 3.58
CA ALA A 346 -8.72 34.93 2.45
C ALA A 346 -9.26 33.84 1.50
N LEU A 347 -8.46 32.82 1.20
CA LEU A 347 -8.87 31.70 0.36
C LEU A 347 -10.02 30.90 1.00
N LEU A 348 -9.94 30.58 2.29
CA LEU A 348 -11.02 29.85 2.96
C LEU A 348 -12.29 30.70 3.12
N ALA A 349 -12.16 32.02 3.28
CA ALA A 349 -13.31 32.93 3.27
C ALA A 349 -14.00 32.96 1.90
N GLN A 350 -13.23 32.91 0.80
CA GLN A 350 -13.78 32.76 -0.55
C GLN A 350 -14.55 31.45 -0.69
N ALA A 351 -14.04 30.33 -0.16
CA ALA A 351 -14.76 29.06 -0.15
C ALA A 351 -16.07 29.16 0.65
N ALA A 352 -16.04 29.76 1.84
CA ALA A 352 -17.22 29.92 2.70
C ALA A 352 -18.30 30.85 2.11
N ALA A 353 -17.94 31.75 1.19
CA ALA A 353 -18.88 32.58 0.46
C ALA A 353 -19.58 31.86 -0.72
N ARG A 354 -19.16 30.63 -1.04
CA ARG A 354 -19.72 29.79 -2.11
C ARG A 354 -20.61 28.69 -1.52
N PRO A 355 -21.55 28.11 -2.29
CA PRO A 355 -22.37 26.98 -1.84
C PRO A 355 -21.56 25.67 -1.86
N VAL A 356 -20.54 25.60 -1.02
CA VAL A 356 -19.63 24.45 -0.92
C VAL A 356 -20.36 23.28 -0.24
N LYS A 357 -20.43 22.14 -0.92
CA LYS A 357 -21.32 21.01 -0.55
C LYS A 357 -20.78 20.17 0.61
N ASP A 358 -19.46 20.15 0.76
CA ASP A 358 -18.69 19.29 1.66
C ASP A 358 -17.97 20.10 2.76
N ALA A 359 -18.39 21.35 2.99
CA ALA A 359 -17.75 22.27 3.95
C ALA A 359 -17.66 21.70 5.38
N ALA A 360 -18.63 20.88 5.80
CA ALA A 360 -18.64 20.22 7.10
C ALA A 360 -17.63 19.06 7.16
N SER A 361 -17.58 18.21 6.12
CA SER A 361 -16.64 17.08 6.02
C SER A 361 -15.18 17.55 6.04
N TRP A 362 -14.94 18.77 5.56
CA TRP A 362 -13.63 19.41 5.53
C TRP A 362 -13.39 20.39 6.68
N ASP A 363 -14.32 20.47 7.65
CA ASP A 363 -14.19 21.32 8.85
C ASP A 363 -13.85 22.79 8.51
N LEU A 364 -14.39 23.32 7.40
CA LEU A 364 -14.01 24.61 6.83
C LEU A 364 -14.15 25.75 7.86
N ALA A 365 -15.24 25.77 8.61
CA ALA A 365 -15.49 26.77 9.65
C ALA A 365 -14.47 26.69 10.81
N VAL A 366 -14.09 25.47 11.20
CA VAL A 366 -13.10 25.23 12.26
C VAL A 366 -11.73 25.73 11.81
N ARG A 367 -11.34 25.46 10.56
CA ARG A 367 -10.07 25.92 9.97
C ARG A 367 -9.99 27.44 9.87
N ILE A 368 -11.05 28.10 9.41
CA ILE A 368 -11.14 29.56 9.39
C ILE A 368 -10.97 30.14 10.80
N LYS A 369 -11.63 29.56 11.81
CA LYS A 369 -11.49 29.98 13.21
C LYS A 369 -10.06 29.76 13.73
N GLY A 370 -9.44 28.65 13.37
CA GLY A 370 -8.05 28.32 13.69
C GLY A 370 -7.08 29.38 13.16
N LEU A 371 -7.12 29.67 11.86
CA LEU A 371 -6.26 30.68 11.23
C LEU A 371 -6.46 32.08 11.82
N ARG A 372 -7.71 32.48 12.13
CA ARG A 372 -7.98 33.76 12.83
C ARG A 372 -7.32 33.82 14.21
N THR A 373 -7.30 32.70 14.93
CA THR A 373 -6.67 32.60 16.25
C THR A 373 -5.15 32.69 16.13
N GLN A 374 -4.58 31.96 15.16
CA GLN A 374 -3.15 31.97 14.86
C GLN A 374 -2.66 33.38 14.46
N LEU A 375 -3.38 34.07 13.57
CA LEU A 375 -3.04 35.43 13.14
C LEU A 375 -3.02 36.45 14.29
N ARG A 376 -3.93 36.29 15.26
CA ARG A 376 -3.95 37.11 16.49
C ARG A 376 -2.75 36.81 17.37
N ALA A 377 -2.39 35.54 17.54
CA ALA A 377 -1.23 35.12 18.33
C ALA A 377 0.08 35.68 17.75
N CYS A 378 0.25 35.66 16.42
CA CYS A 378 1.39 36.28 15.73
C CYS A 378 1.42 37.83 15.86
N GLY A 379 0.42 38.45 16.48
CA GLY A 379 0.32 39.90 16.70
C GLY A 379 0.57 40.33 18.15
N GLY A 380 0.96 39.40 19.02
CA GLY A 380 1.13 39.64 20.46
C GLY A 380 2.51 40.15 20.87
N ASP A 381 2.83 41.42 20.57
CA ASP A 381 3.63 42.28 21.46
C ASP A 381 3.42 43.79 21.23
N ALA A 382 2.17 44.22 20.99
CA ALA A 382 1.82 45.65 20.99
C ALA A 382 1.45 46.18 22.41
N GLY A 383 1.74 45.41 23.46
CA GLY A 383 1.35 45.70 24.85
C GLY A 383 2.51 45.92 25.84
N LYS A 384 3.77 45.89 25.38
CA LYS A 384 4.94 46.24 26.20
C LYS A 384 5.68 47.44 25.60
N ALA A 385 5.01 48.58 25.59
CA ALA A 385 5.70 49.86 25.44
C ALA A 385 5.00 50.91 26.30
N VAL A 386 5.81 51.54 27.15
CA VAL A 386 5.56 52.78 27.91
C VAL A 386 4.76 52.65 29.20
N THR A 387 5.45 52.22 30.24
CA THR A 387 5.44 52.95 31.52
C THR A 387 6.88 53.25 31.93
N VAL A 388 7.34 54.46 31.60
CA VAL A 388 8.24 55.28 32.42
C VAL A 388 7.74 56.72 32.32
#